data_AF-T0THP7-F1
#
_entry.id   AF-T0THP7-F1
#
_cell.length_a   1.000
_cell.length_b   1.000
_cell.length_c   1.000
_cell.angle_alpha   90.00
_cell.angle_beta   90.00
_cell.angle_gamma   90.00
#
_symmetry.space_group_name_H-M   'P 1'
#
loop_
_entity.id
_entity.type
_entity.pdbx_description
1 polymer ?
#
loop_
_entity_poly.entity_id
_entity_poly.type
_entity_poly.pdbx_seq_one_letter_code
_entity_poly.pdbx_strand_id
1 'polypeptide(L)'
;MLNKQDKDDWKGWKRIFAYEYLYGVAFNRGIRQERQRRKSKETVLSAFDIIGADDVIELSNELGVSEDKLTYAVLEVIAKRKNGGKK
;
A
#
# COMPACT_ATOMS: atom_id res chain seq x y z
N MET A 1 0.09 23.28 50.77
CA MET A 1 -1.03 22.72 49.97
C MET A 1 -1.12 23.55 48.69
N LEU A 2 -1.15 22.96 47.48
CA LEU A 2 -1.31 23.75 46.25
C LEU A 2 -2.61 24.56 46.31
N ASN A 3 -2.53 25.83 45.93
CA ASN A 3 -3.70 26.70 45.88
C ASN A 3 -4.61 26.25 44.73
N LYS A 4 -5.90 26.60 44.78
CA LYS A 4 -6.89 26.11 43.79
C LYS A 4 -6.49 26.46 42.35
N GLN A 5 -5.90 27.64 42.17
CA GLN A 5 -5.35 28.13 40.90
C GLN A 5 -4.34 27.17 40.28
N ASP A 6 -3.35 26.71 41.05
CA ASP A 6 -2.28 25.83 40.57
C ASP A 6 -2.83 24.48 40.08
N LYS A 7 -3.91 23.99 40.70
CA LYS A 7 -4.59 22.75 40.27
C LYS A 7 -5.36 22.93 38.97
N ASP A 8 -6.01 24.08 38.80
CA ASP A 8 -6.77 24.42 37.60
C ASP A 8 -5.84 24.68 36.41
N ASP A 9 -4.71 25.36 36.65
CA ASP A 9 -3.66 25.57 35.66
C ASP A 9 -3.04 24.23 35.22
N TRP A 10 -2.72 23.35 36.17
CA TRP A 10 -2.23 22.00 35.86
C TRP A 10 -3.21 21.17 35.04
N LYS A 11 -4.52 21.30 35.30
CA LYS A 11 -5.58 20.67 34.52
C LYS A 11 -5.65 21.25 33.10
N GLY A 12 -5.47 22.57 32.96
CA GLY A 12 -5.35 23.24 31.67
C GLY A 12 -4.17 22.73 30.85
N TRP A 13 -2.98 22.66 31.44
CA TRP A 13 -1.78 22.13 30.80
C TRP A 13 -1.94 20.67 30.36
N LYS A 14 -2.48 19.81 31.22
CA LYS A 14 -2.79 18.41 30.85
C LYS A 14 -3.72 18.32 29.63
N ARG A 15 -4.70 19.22 29.54
CA ARG A 15 -5.62 19.27 28.41
C ARG A 15 -4.91 19.65 27.12
N ILE A 16 -4.04 20.66 27.16
CA ILE A 16 -3.23 21.10 26.01
C ILE A 16 -2.35 19.95 25.50
N PHE A 17 -1.61 19.30 26.40
CA PHE A 17 -0.75 18.15 26.04
C PHE A 17 -1.53 16.99 25.41
N ALA A 18 -2.73 16.68 25.93
CA ALA A 18 -3.56 15.63 25.35
C ALA A 18 -4.00 15.94 23.91
N TYR A 19 -4.37 17.19 23.63
CA TYR A 19 -4.75 17.61 22.28
C TYR A 19 -3.56 17.59 21.31
N GLU A 20 -2.40 18.07 21.74
CA GLU A 20 -1.18 18.05 20.92
C GLU A 20 -0.78 16.62 20.55
N TYR A 21 -0.82 15.70 21.51
CA TYR A 21 -0.53 14.29 21.28
C TYR A 21 -1.53 13.65 20.31
N LEU A 22 -2.83 13.88 20.52
CA LEU A 22 -3.88 13.34 19.63
C LEU A 22 -3.73 13.88 18.21
N TYR A 23 -3.41 15.16 18.06
CA TYR A 23 -3.16 15.77 16.76
C TYR A 23 -1.95 15.14 16.07
N GLY A 24 -0.83 14.98 16.78
CA GLY A 24 0.37 14.34 16.23
C GLY A 24 0.13 12.88 15.79
N VAL A 25 -0.62 12.11 16.58
CA VAL A 25 -1.00 10.72 16.22
C VAL A 25 -1.89 10.69 14.98
N ALA A 26 -2.91 11.55 14.91
CA ALA A 26 -3.82 11.62 13.77
C ALA A 26 -3.09 12.06 12.48
N PHE A 27 -2.25 13.09 12.57
CA PHE A 27 -1.45 13.58 11.45
C PHE A 27 -0.49 12.50 10.92
N ASN A 28 0.25 11.84 11.81
CA ASN A 28 1.18 10.78 11.42
C ASN A 28 0.47 9.56 10.80
N ARG A 29 -0.75 9.23 11.25
CA ARG A 29 -1.60 8.22 10.59
C ARG A 29 -1.96 8.64 9.17
N GLY A 30 -2.33 9.91 8.96
CA GLY A 30 -2.59 10.47 7.64
C GLY A 30 -1.37 10.38 6.71
N ILE A 31 -0.19 10.80 7.18
CA ILE A 31 1.07 10.70 6.41
C ILE A 31 1.39 9.25 6.05
N ARG A 32 1.19 8.30 6.98
CA ARG A 32 1.39 6.87 6.71
C ARG A 32 0.41 6.35 5.65
N GLN A 33 -0.86 6.72 5.73
CA GLN A 33 -1.86 6.35 4.73
C GLN A 33 -1.52 6.90 3.35
N GLU A 34 -1.11 8.17 3.27
CA GLU A 34 -0.71 8.80 2.01
C GLU A 34 0.55 8.14 1.42
N ARG A 35 1.55 7.79 2.26
CA ARG A 35 2.72 7.02 1.80
C ARG A 35 2.34 5.66 1.24
N GLN A 36 1.43 4.93 1.91
CA GLN A 36 0.95 3.63 1.42
C GLN A 36 0.19 3.77 0.11
N ARG A 37 -0.66 4.80 -0.02
CA ARG A 37 -1.39 5.12 -1.25
C ARG A 37 -0.46 5.48 -2.42
N ARG A 38 0.63 6.20 -2.14
CA ARG A 38 1.65 6.51 -3.16
C ARG A 38 2.40 5.26 -3.59
N LYS A 39 2.85 4.44 -2.64
CA LYS A 39 3.48 3.14 -2.94
C LYS A 39 2.56 2.27 -3.78
N SER A 40 1.28 2.14 -3.41
CA SER A 40 0.32 1.34 -4.17
C SER A 40 0.06 1.89 -5.56
N LYS A 41 0.19 3.20 -5.79
CA LYS A 41 0.04 3.81 -7.12
C LYS A 41 1.32 3.73 -7.96
N GLU A 42 2.50 3.80 -7.36
CA GLU A 42 3.78 3.60 -8.05
C GLU A 42 4.05 2.12 -8.36
N THR A 43 3.52 1.19 -7.54
CA THR A 43 3.61 -0.27 -7.81
C THR A 43 2.57 -0.76 -8.83
N VAL A 44 1.87 0.15 -9.50
CA VAL A 44 0.84 -0.12 -10.52
C VAL A 44 1.42 0.44 -11.82
N LEU A 45 1.89 -0.33 -12.79
CA LEU A 45 1.58 -1.70 -13.20
C LEU A 45 2.89 -2.39 -13.61
N SER A 46 3.12 -3.62 -13.17
CA SER A 46 4.14 -4.44 -13.84
C SER A 46 3.70 -4.65 -15.29
N ALA A 47 4.62 -4.80 -16.25
CA ALA A 47 4.25 -5.18 -17.62
C ALA A 47 3.30 -6.39 -17.65
N PHE A 48 3.43 -7.31 -16.68
CA PHE A 48 2.53 -8.45 -16.50
C PHE A 48 1.13 -8.12 -15.94
N ASP A 49 0.94 -6.98 -15.28
CA ASP A 49 -0.39 -6.48 -14.89
C ASP A 49 -1.10 -5.78 -16.05
N ILE A 50 -0.35 -5.41 -17.10
CA ILE A 50 -0.87 -4.76 -18.31
C ILE A 50 -1.23 -5.79 -19.38
N ILE A 51 -0.47 -6.90 -19.47
CA ILE A 51 -0.71 -7.97 -20.45
C ILE A 51 -2.13 -8.53 -20.28
N GLY A 52 -2.97 -8.24 -21.27
CA GLY A 52 -4.32 -8.76 -21.42
C GLY A 52 -4.36 -10.08 -22.20
N ALA A 53 -5.56 -10.63 -22.38
CA ALA A 53 -5.74 -11.84 -23.18
C ALA A 53 -5.34 -11.64 -24.65
N ASP A 54 -5.64 -10.46 -25.22
CA ASP A 54 -5.31 -10.12 -26.60
C ASP A 54 -3.79 -10.09 -26.84
N ASP A 55 -3.03 -9.53 -25.89
CA ASP A 55 -1.56 -9.50 -25.95
C ASP A 55 -0.99 -10.94 -25.95
N VAL A 56 -1.58 -11.85 -25.16
CA VAL A 56 -1.16 -13.25 -25.11
C VAL A 56 -1.49 -13.98 -26.41
N ILE A 57 -2.66 -13.70 -27.00
CA ILE A 57 -3.05 -14.26 -28.30
C ILE A 57 -2.07 -13.80 -29.38
N GLU A 58 -1.76 -12.51 -29.45
CA GLU A 58 -0.81 -11.94 -30.41
C GLU A 58 0.59 -12.58 -30.25
N LEU A 59 1.12 -12.61 -29.02
CA LEU A 59 2.40 -13.25 -28.71
C LEU A 59 2.42 -14.74 -29.05
N SER A 60 1.33 -15.47 -28.80
CA SER A 60 1.25 -16.91 -29.09
C SER A 60 1.38 -17.17 -30.59
N ASN A 61 0.76 -16.33 -31.41
CA ASN A 61 0.80 -16.40 -32.86
C ASN A 61 2.18 -16.01 -33.40
N GLU A 62 2.79 -14.94 -32.87
CA GLU A 62 4.14 -14.51 -33.27
C GLU A 62 5.21 -15.55 -32.94
N LEU A 63 5.10 -16.21 -31.78
CA LEU A 63 6.06 -17.20 -31.30
C LEU A 63 5.78 -18.62 -31.83
N GLY A 64 4.63 -18.86 -32.44
CA GLY A 64 4.19 -20.19 -32.87
C GLY A 64 3.99 -21.17 -31.71
N VAL A 65 3.60 -20.66 -30.52
CA VAL A 65 3.37 -21.46 -29.31
C VAL A 65 1.86 -21.54 -29.07
N SER A 66 1.37 -22.66 -28.51
CA SER A 66 -0.06 -22.76 -28.18
C SER A 66 -0.45 -21.71 -27.14
N GLU A 67 -1.52 -20.97 -27.41
CA GLU A 67 -2.11 -19.96 -26.53
C GLU A 67 -2.28 -20.47 -25.09
N ASP A 68 -2.88 -21.65 -24.90
CA ASP A 68 -3.10 -22.24 -23.57
C ASP A 68 -1.82 -22.38 -22.73
N LYS A 69 -0.72 -22.82 -23.37
CA LYS A 69 0.58 -22.97 -22.68
C LYS A 69 1.17 -21.61 -22.33
N LEU A 70 1.02 -20.62 -23.20
CA LEU A 70 1.53 -19.29 -22.97
C LEU A 70 0.74 -18.60 -21.85
N THR A 71 -0.59 -18.68 -21.89
CA THR A 71 -1.50 -18.20 -20.85
C THR A 71 -1.15 -18.80 -19.49
N TYR A 72 -0.96 -20.12 -19.41
CA TYR A 72 -0.56 -20.80 -18.18
C TYR A 72 0.80 -20.31 -17.65
N ALA A 73 1.80 -20.20 -18.53
CA ALA A 73 3.13 -19.73 -18.16
C ALA A 73 3.11 -18.29 -17.63
N VAL A 74 2.35 -17.40 -18.26
CA VAL A 74 2.15 -16.02 -17.81
C VAL A 74 1.52 -15.99 -16.42
N LEU A 75 0.43 -16.74 -16.21
CA LEU A 75 -0.23 -16.84 -14.90
C LEU A 75 0.69 -17.38 -13.81
N GLU A 76 1.51 -18.39 -14.12
CA GLU A 76 2.46 -18.97 -13.17
C GLU A 76 3.54 -17.96 -12.76
N VAL A 77 4.06 -17.18 -13.72
CA VAL A 77 5.05 -16.13 -13.45
C VAL A 77 4.45 -15.01 -12.59
N ILE A 78 3.22 -14.57 -12.89
CA ILE A 78 2.48 -13.59 -12.08
C ILE A 78 2.31 -14.10 -10.65
N ALA A 79 1.83 -15.34 -10.48
CA ALA A 79 1.62 -15.95 -9.18
C ALA A 79 2.93 -16.04 -8.37
N LYS A 80 4.04 -16.47 -8.99
CA LYS A 80 5.36 -16.53 -8.35
C LYS A 80 5.83 -15.16 -7.88
N ARG A 81 5.65 -14.11 -8.68
CA ARG A 81 6.03 -12.74 -8.31
C ARG A 81 5.18 -12.21 -7.16
N LYS A 82 3.86 -12.45 -7.19
CA LYS A 82 2.93 -12.04 -6.13
C LYS A 82 3.20 -12.75 -4.80
N ASN A 83 3.61 -14.02 -4.85
CA ASN A 83 3.87 -14.84 -3.67
C ASN A 83 5.35 -14.86 -3.22
N GLY A 84 6.22 -14.07 -3.86
CA GLY A 84 7.63 -13.94 -3.47
C GLY A 84 8.50 -15.17 -3.78
N GLY A 85 8.13 -15.99 -4.77
CA GLY A 85 8.94 -17.12 -5.24
C GLY A 85 9.03 -18.32 -4.29
N LYS A 86 8.14 -18.42 -3.29
CA LYS A 86 8.05 -19.61 -2.45
C LYS A 86 7.47 -20.77 -3.28
N LYS A 87 8.35 -21.71 -3.65
CA LYS A 87 7.96 -23.05 -4.13
C LYS A 87 7.34 -23.85 -3.00
#